data_AF-A0A6J1ZWX3-F1
#
_entry.id   AF-A0A6J1ZWX3-F1
#
_cell.length_a   1.000
_cell.length_b   1.000
_cell.length_c   1.000
_cell.angle_alpha   90.00
_cell.angle_beta   90.00
_cell.angle_gamma   90.00
#
_symmetry.space_group_name_H-M   'P 1'
#
loop_
_entity.id
_entity.type
_entity.pdbx_description
1 polymer ?
#
loop_
_entity_poly.entity_id
_entity_poly.type
_entity_poly.pdbx_seq_one_letter_code
_entity_poly.pdbx_strand_id
1 'polypeptide(L)'
;MASPGIDTEQEPLLGDRTPGSREWDIIETEEHYKSRWISIRILYLTMFFSSVGFSIVIMSIWPYLQKIDQTADASFLGWVIASFSLGQMVASPVFGLWSNYRPRKEPLIVSIFISVMANCLYAYVHVPASHNKYYMLVARGLVGFGAGNVAVVRSYIAGATSLQERISSMANTSACQALGFILGPVFQTCFALIGEKGVTWDAIKLQINMYTAPVLLGAFLGVLNIILILTLLREHRVDDSGRQCKNVNFEEASTDEVQFPQGNIDQVAVLATNVLFFVVLFIFALFETIGERAILLGGLIVVWVGFFILLPWGNQFPKIQWEELHNNSIPNTTFGEIIITLWKSPREDRNEGPTGCPIEQAWCFYTPMIHLAQFLIAAMLIGVGYPSCNVTSYTLYSKVLGPKPQGVYMGWLTASGSAARILGPVFISQVYTSWGPRWAFSLVCGIVVLTIMLLGVVYRRLVPFSVRHGRIQE
;
A
#
# COMPACT_ATOMS: atom_id res chain seq x y z
N MET A 1 40.08 -11.70 66.95
CA MET A 1 41.29 -10.87 66.78
C MET A 1 41.91 -11.20 65.44
N ALA A 2 42.03 -10.18 64.59
CA ALA A 2 42.99 -9.95 63.50
C ALA A 2 43.14 -10.97 62.33
N SER A 3 42.68 -10.51 61.15
CA SER A 3 43.28 -10.66 59.78
C SER A 3 44.72 -10.07 59.70
N PRO A 4 45.51 -10.08 58.59
CA PRO A 4 45.13 -10.17 57.15
C PRO A 4 46.12 -10.85 56.12
N GLY A 5 45.64 -11.00 54.85
CA GLY A 5 46.38 -10.80 53.57
C GLY A 5 47.08 -12.01 52.91
N ILE A 6 47.23 -12.18 51.59
CA ILE A 6 47.04 -11.38 50.36
C ILE A 6 47.01 -12.36 49.14
N ASP A 7 46.18 -12.03 48.14
CA ASP A 7 46.20 -12.32 46.68
C ASP A 7 46.96 -13.51 46.06
N THR A 8 46.28 -14.24 45.18
CA THR A 8 46.72 -14.42 43.77
C THR A 8 45.60 -15.04 42.92
N GLU A 9 45.18 -14.30 41.89
CA GLU A 9 44.41 -14.80 40.76
C GLU A 9 45.15 -15.98 40.10
N GLN A 10 44.47 -17.12 39.97
CA GLN A 10 44.90 -18.22 39.11
C GLN A 10 43.89 -18.35 37.96
N GLU A 11 44.35 -17.98 36.76
CA GLU A 11 43.73 -18.35 35.49
C GLU A 11 43.47 -19.87 35.45
N PRO A 12 42.26 -20.33 35.12
CA PRO A 12 42.07 -21.72 34.73
C PRO A 12 42.33 -21.84 33.22
N LEU A 13 43.56 -22.26 32.92
CA LEU A 13 43.89 -23.35 32.01
C LEU A 13 43.02 -23.49 30.74
N LEU A 14 43.66 -23.21 29.60
CA LEU A 14 43.32 -23.70 28.26
C LEU A 14 42.99 -25.20 28.31
N GLY A 15 41.69 -25.51 28.43
CA GLY A 15 41.13 -26.84 28.36
C GLY A 15 40.96 -27.29 26.91
N ASP A 16 41.51 -28.47 26.63
CA ASP A 16 41.39 -29.36 25.49
C ASP A 16 40.43 -28.98 24.34
N ARG A 17 41.03 -28.91 23.15
CA ARG A 17 40.37 -28.94 21.84
C ARG A 17 39.53 -30.22 21.71
N THR A 18 38.23 -30.10 21.91
CA THR A 18 37.23 -31.03 21.37
C THR A 18 36.91 -30.64 19.92
N PRO A 19 37.14 -31.50 18.92
CA PRO A 19 36.72 -31.24 17.56
C PRO A 19 35.22 -31.56 17.45
N GLY A 20 34.36 -30.58 17.70
CA GLY A 20 32.91 -30.81 17.58
C GLY A 20 31.96 -29.71 18.04
N SER A 21 32.43 -28.59 18.58
CA SER A 21 31.51 -27.53 19.03
C SER A 21 32.06 -26.12 18.82
N ARG A 22 31.52 -25.44 17.80
CA ARG A 22 31.23 -23.99 17.70
C ARG A 22 31.39 -23.51 16.26
N GLU A 23 30.31 -23.63 15.47
CA GLU A 23 30.23 -23.03 14.13
C GLU A 23 28.92 -22.27 13.94
N TRP A 24 28.39 -21.67 15.00
CA TRP A 24 27.04 -21.09 14.99
C TRP A 24 26.97 -19.57 15.15
N ASP A 25 28.06 -18.84 15.35
CA ASP A 25 28.00 -17.38 15.43
C ASP A 25 28.75 -16.72 14.27
N ILE A 26 28.26 -16.95 13.05
CA ILE A 26 28.62 -16.09 11.92
C ILE A 26 27.75 -14.83 12.04
N ILE A 27 28.30 -13.80 12.68
CA ILE A 27 27.78 -12.42 12.63
C ILE A 27 27.74 -12.00 11.15
N GLU A 28 26.59 -11.50 10.67
CA GLU A 28 26.43 -11.01 9.30
C GLU A 28 27.56 -10.03 8.97
N THR A 29 28.40 -10.32 7.97
CA THR A 29 29.48 -9.41 7.56
C THR A 29 28.89 -8.08 7.08
N GLU A 30 29.58 -6.97 7.33
CA GLU A 30 29.09 -5.62 7.02
C GLU A 30 28.71 -5.42 5.54
N GLU A 31 29.42 -6.06 4.61
CA GLU A 31 29.12 -6.01 3.18
C GLU A 31 27.80 -6.69 2.83
N HIS A 32 27.53 -7.87 3.41
CA HIS A 32 26.26 -8.58 3.23
C HIS A 32 25.09 -7.78 3.80
N TYR A 33 25.27 -7.18 4.98
CA TYR A 33 24.27 -6.27 5.56
C TYR A 33 23.97 -5.10 4.61
N LYS A 34 25.01 -4.40 4.11
CA LYS A 34 24.84 -3.29 3.16
C LYS A 34 24.09 -3.73 1.90
N SER A 35 24.46 -4.86 1.30
CA SER A 35 23.82 -5.39 0.08
C SER A 35 22.35 -5.77 0.29
N ARG A 36 22.03 -6.39 1.43
CA ARG A 36 20.66 -6.73 1.84
C ARG A 36 19.78 -5.49 1.96
N TRP A 37 20.27 -4.45 2.64
CA TRP A 37 19.50 -3.23 2.87
C TRP A 37 19.34 -2.38 1.61
N ILE A 38 20.33 -2.36 0.70
CA ILE A 38 20.17 -1.77 -0.64
C ILE A 38 19.00 -2.44 -1.37
N SER A 39 18.96 -3.78 -1.36
CA SER A 39 17.89 -4.56 -1.99
C SER A 39 16.51 -4.24 -1.37
N ILE A 40 16.42 -4.18 -0.04
CA ILE A 40 15.17 -3.82 0.66
C ILE A 40 14.70 -2.41 0.29
N ARG A 41 15.59 -1.41 0.25
CA ARG A 41 15.26 -0.02 -0.10
C ARG A 41 14.76 0.13 -1.54
N ILE A 42 15.32 -0.65 -2.48
CA ILE A 42 14.83 -0.68 -3.87
C ILE A 42 13.40 -1.22 -3.93
N LEU A 43 13.07 -2.21 -3.11
CA LEU A 43 11.71 -2.73 -3.04
C LEU A 43 10.73 -1.75 -2.40
N TYR A 44 11.16 -0.92 -1.45
CA TYR A 44 10.36 0.22 -0.97
C TYR A 44 10.05 1.20 -2.10
N LEU A 45 11.05 1.53 -2.92
CA LEU A 45 10.88 2.39 -4.09
C LEU A 45 9.97 1.76 -5.15
N THR A 46 10.10 0.45 -5.40
CA THR A 46 9.20 -0.31 -6.29
C THR A 46 7.75 -0.21 -5.82
N MET A 47 7.53 -0.31 -4.51
CA MET A 47 6.21 -0.22 -3.91
C MET A 47 5.63 1.19 -4.04
N PHE A 48 6.47 2.21 -3.87
CA PHE A 48 6.10 3.62 -4.09
C PHE A 48 5.67 3.86 -5.55
N PHE A 49 6.49 3.48 -6.55
CA PHE A 49 6.16 3.69 -7.96
C PHE A 49 4.90 2.94 -8.40
N SER A 50 4.71 1.71 -7.92
CA SER A 50 3.49 0.94 -8.20
C SER A 50 2.24 1.62 -7.64
N SER A 51 2.36 2.24 -6.46
CA SER A 51 1.27 2.95 -5.80
C SER A 51 0.94 4.29 -6.46
N VAL A 52 1.96 5.02 -6.93
CA VAL A 52 1.80 6.21 -7.77
C VAL A 52 1.06 5.85 -9.06
N GLY A 53 1.49 4.79 -9.75
CA GLY A 53 0.87 4.33 -11.00
C GLY A 53 -0.62 3.97 -10.87
N PHE A 54 -1.01 3.38 -9.74
CA PHE A 54 -2.43 3.15 -9.43
C PHE A 54 -3.18 4.47 -9.21
N SER A 55 -2.66 5.37 -8.38
CA SER A 55 -3.41 6.52 -7.90
C SER A 55 -3.45 7.70 -8.87
N ILE A 56 -2.45 7.84 -9.73
CA ILE A 56 -2.32 8.97 -10.65
C ILE A 56 -3.52 9.06 -11.61
N VAL A 57 -4.07 7.93 -12.02
CA VAL A 57 -5.14 7.89 -13.03
C VAL A 57 -6.55 7.96 -12.42
N ILE A 58 -6.71 7.93 -11.10
CA ILE A 58 -8.04 7.82 -10.46
C ILE A 58 -8.90 9.06 -10.70
N MET A 59 -8.32 10.26 -10.58
CA MET A 59 -9.09 11.50 -10.73
C MET A 59 -9.40 11.86 -12.19
N SER A 60 -8.58 11.38 -13.12
CA SER A 60 -8.63 11.76 -14.53
C SER A 60 -9.41 10.77 -15.41
N ILE A 61 -9.69 9.57 -14.90
CA ILE A 61 -10.33 8.50 -15.67
C ILE A 61 -11.76 8.82 -16.08
N TRP A 62 -12.57 9.44 -15.22
CA TRP A 62 -13.97 9.77 -15.57
C TRP A 62 -14.06 10.82 -16.68
N PRO A 63 -13.39 11.99 -16.58
CA PRO A 63 -13.34 12.95 -17.68
C PRO A 63 -12.77 12.36 -18.98
N TYR A 64 -11.73 11.51 -18.87
CA TYR A 64 -11.13 10.88 -20.05
C TYR A 64 -12.08 9.88 -20.71
N LEU A 65 -12.79 9.07 -19.92
CA LEU A 65 -13.78 8.12 -20.40
C LEU A 65 -14.92 8.84 -21.14
N GLN A 66 -15.45 9.94 -20.57
CA GLN A 66 -16.48 10.77 -21.20
C GLN A 66 -16.00 11.41 -22.52
N LYS A 67 -14.73 11.80 -22.59
CA LYS A 67 -14.13 12.34 -23.81
C LYS A 67 -13.99 11.29 -24.91
N ILE A 68 -13.71 10.04 -24.54
CA ILE A 68 -13.50 8.93 -25.47
C ILE A 68 -14.82 8.33 -25.95
N ASP A 69 -15.79 8.18 -25.05
CA ASP A 69 -17.10 7.59 -25.33
C ASP A 69 -18.16 8.26 -24.45
N GLN A 70 -18.96 9.13 -25.04
CA GLN A 70 -20.05 9.83 -24.36
C GLN A 70 -21.19 8.89 -23.94
N THR A 71 -21.23 7.65 -24.44
CA THR A 71 -22.22 6.64 -24.03
C THR A 71 -21.82 5.90 -22.76
N ALA A 72 -20.64 6.19 -22.19
CA ALA A 72 -20.17 5.53 -20.99
C ALA A 72 -20.88 6.07 -19.73
N ASP A 73 -21.53 5.18 -19.00
CA ASP A 73 -22.26 5.51 -17.78
C ASP A 73 -21.40 5.29 -16.50
N ALA A 74 -21.86 5.81 -15.36
CA ALA A 74 -21.18 5.68 -14.06
C ALA A 74 -20.96 4.21 -13.64
N SER A 75 -21.85 3.30 -14.05
CA SER A 75 -21.67 1.86 -13.85
C SER A 75 -20.43 1.32 -14.56
N PHE A 76 -20.16 1.79 -15.79
CA PHE A 76 -18.99 1.37 -16.55
C PHE A 76 -17.70 1.89 -15.92
N LEU A 77 -17.70 3.13 -15.40
CA LEU A 77 -16.59 3.65 -14.60
C LEU A 77 -16.28 2.73 -13.40
N GLY A 78 -17.32 2.24 -12.70
CA GLY A 78 -17.19 1.28 -11.62
C GLY A 78 -16.47 -0.01 -12.06
N TRP A 79 -16.83 -0.56 -13.22
CA TRP A 79 -16.14 -1.71 -13.81
C TRP A 79 -14.68 -1.42 -14.18
N VAL A 80 -14.37 -0.23 -14.70
CA VAL A 80 -12.98 0.14 -15.01
C VAL A 80 -12.14 0.25 -13.73
N ILE A 81 -12.68 0.84 -12.66
CA ILE A 81 -11.99 0.89 -11.36
C ILE A 81 -11.82 -0.51 -10.76
N ALA A 82 -12.86 -1.36 -10.85
CA ALA A 82 -12.83 -2.74 -10.35
C ALA A 82 -11.85 -3.63 -11.13
N SER A 83 -11.69 -3.39 -12.45
CA SER A 83 -10.81 -4.19 -13.32
C SER A 83 -9.36 -4.22 -12.82
N PHE A 84 -8.85 -3.10 -12.29
CA PHE A 84 -7.52 -3.05 -11.67
C PHE A 84 -7.42 -4.02 -10.49
N SER A 85 -8.38 -3.95 -9.56
CA SER A 85 -8.39 -4.83 -8.38
C SER A 85 -8.60 -6.30 -8.77
N LEU A 86 -9.38 -6.57 -9.82
CA LEU A 86 -9.58 -7.92 -10.36
C LEU A 86 -8.27 -8.48 -10.92
N GLY A 87 -7.55 -7.68 -11.72
CA GLY A 87 -6.23 -8.04 -12.24
C GLY A 87 -5.26 -8.36 -11.10
N GLN A 88 -5.20 -7.51 -10.06
CA GLN A 88 -4.33 -7.73 -8.91
C GLN A 88 -4.73 -8.97 -8.10
N MET A 89 -6.03 -9.22 -7.96
CA MET A 89 -6.54 -10.39 -7.24
C MET A 89 -6.09 -11.70 -7.87
N VAL A 90 -6.12 -11.78 -9.20
CA VAL A 90 -5.68 -12.97 -9.95
C VAL A 90 -4.15 -13.06 -9.99
N ALA A 91 -3.46 -11.93 -10.18
CA ALA A 91 -2.02 -11.91 -10.31
C ALA A 91 -1.27 -12.20 -9.01
N SER A 92 -1.82 -11.77 -7.86
CA SER A 92 -1.11 -11.85 -6.57
C SER A 92 -0.74 -13.29 -6.17
N PRO A 93 -1.64 -14.30 -6.24
CA PRO A 93 -1.28 -15.69 -5.96
C PRO A 93 -0.34 -16.28 -7.04
N VAL A 94 -0.50 -15.89 -8.31
CA VAL A 94 0.33 -16.39 -9.42
C VAL A 94 1.78 -15.95 -9.27
N PHE A 95 2.01 -14.64 -9.10
CA PHE A 95 3.36 -14.11 -8.87
C PHE A 95 3.90 -14.53 -7.50
N GLY A 96 3.04 -14.67 -6.48
CA GLY A 96 3.39 -15.22 -5.18
C GLY A 96 3.93 -16.65 -5.28
N LEU A 97 3.26 -17.53 -6.03
CA LEU A 97 3.71 -18.90 -6.30
C LEU A 97 5.00 -18.92 -7.09
N TRP A 98 5.10 -18.12 -8.16
CA TRP A 98 6.31 -18.03 -8.97
C TRP A 98 7.52 -17.60 -8.12
N SER A 99 7.34 -16.62 -7.24
CA SER A 99 8.40 -16.12 -6.35
C SER A 99 8.92 -17.12 -5.32
N ASN A 100 8.20 -18.24 -5.11
CA ASN A 100 8.63 -19.31 -4.22
C ASN A 100 9.58 -20.31 -4.90
N TYR A 101 9.38 -20.57 -6.20
CA TYR A 101 10.13 -21.57 -6.97
C TYR A 101 11.29 -20.98 -7.78
N ARG A 102 11.23 -19.68 -8.08
CA ARG A 102 12.23 -18.97 -8.90
C ARG A 102 12.77 -17.75 -8.17
N PRO A 103 13.94 -17.22 -8.56
CA PRO A 103 14.49 -16.01 -7.97
C PRO A 103 13.46 -14.87 -8.07
N ARG A 104 13.20 -14.18 -6.95
CA ARG A 104 12.10 -13.19 -6.84
C ARG A 104 12.24 -12.01 -7.81
N LYS A 105 13.45 -11.81 -8.34
CA LYS A 105 13.77 -10.84 -9.41
C LYS A 105 12.97 -11.10 -10.69
N GLU A 106 12.81 -12.35 -11.12
CA GLU A 106 12.09 -12.71 -12.34
C GLU A 106 10.61 -12.25 -12.31
N PRO A 107 9.77 -12.67 -11.34
CA PRO A 107 8.37 -12.26 -11.31
C PRO A 107 8.20 -10.74 -11.10
N LEU A 108 9.14 -10.06 -10.41
CA LEU A 108 9.11 -8.60 -10.28
C LEU A 108 9.31 -7.88 -11.61
N ILE A 109 10.29 -8.30 -12.41
CA ILE A 109 10.56 -7.68 -13.72
C ILE A 109 9.38 -7.91 -14.67
N VAL A 110 8.87 -9.15 -14.73
CA VAL A 110 7.76 -9.50 -15.61
C VAL A 110 6.49 -8.72 -15.26
N SER A 111 6.17 -8.61 -13.97
CA SER A 111 5.00 -7.85 -13.52
C SER A 111 5.11 -6.35 -13.83
N ILE A 112 6.27 -5.72 -13.61
CA ILE A 112 6.48 -4.30 -13.95
C ILE A 112 6.48 -4.10 -15.47
N PHE A 113 7.03 -5.04 -16.24
CA PHE A 113 6.99 -5.00 -17.70
C PHE A 113 5.55 -5.03 -18.23
N ILE A 114 4.70 -5.90 -17.68
CA ILE A 114 3.26 -5.92 -17.99
C ILE A 114 2.61 -4.57 -17.65
N SER A 115 2.92 -3.97 -16.50
CA SER A 115 2.43 -2.63 -16.15
C SER A 115 2.86 -1.55 -17.14
N VAL A 116 4.11 -1.57 -17.61
CA VAL A 116 4.63 -0.63 -18.61
C VAL A 116 3.88 -0.79 -19.93
N MET A 117 3.74 -2.02 -20.43
CA MET A 117 2.98 -2.31 -21.64
C MET A 117 1.52 -1.87 -21.52
N ALA A 118 0.91 -2.09 -20.36
CA ALA A 118 -0.47 -1.71 -20.09
C ALA A 118 -0.66 -0.18 -20.02
N ASN A 119 0.30 0.54 -19.45
CA ASN A 119 0.33 2.00 -19.45
C ASN A 119 0.50 2.56 -20.87
N CYS A 120 1.35 1.94 -21.70
CA CYS A 120 1.44 2.28 -23.12
C CYS A 120 0.11 2.02 -23.83
N LEU A 121 -0.53 0.87 -23.61
CA LEU A 121 -1.85 0.56 -24.18
C LEU A 121 -2.89 1.61 -23.78
N TYR A 122 -2.91 2.03 -22.50
CA TYR A 122 -3.80 3.08 -22.01
C TYR A 122 -3.57 4.42 -22.74
N ALA A 123 -2.31 4.78 -23.00
CA ALA A 123 -1.97 6.00 -23.73
C ALA A 123 -2.41 5.99 -25.21
N TYR A 124 -2.68 4.81 -25.79
CA TYR A 124 -3.17 4.63 -27.17
C TYR A 124 -4.68 4.35 -27.27
N VAL A 125 -5.44 4.46 -26.17
CA VAL A 125 -6.88 4.17 -26.16
C VAL A 125 -7.69 5.06 -27.13
N HIS A 126 -7.17 6.23 -27.52
CA HIS A 126 -7.81 7.12 -28.50
C HIS A 126 -7.63 6.71 -29.96
N VAL A 127 -6.72 5.78 -30.28
CA VAL A 127 -6.38 5.42 -31.66
C VAL A 127 -7.38 4.47 -32.34
N PRO A 128 -7.91 3.43 -31.66
CA PRO A 128 -8.96 2.60 -32.25
C PRO A 128 -10.22 3.42 -32.57
N ALA A 129 -10.86 3.11 -33.69
CA ALA A 129 -12.05 3.83 -34.15
C ALA A 129 -13.36 3.35 -33.49
N SER A 130 -13.34 2.20 -32.79
CA SER A 130 -14.53 1.64 -32.13
C SER A 130 -14.18 0.92 -30.82
N HIS A 131 -15.14 0.89 -29.88
CA HIS A 131 -15.06 0.18 -28.60
C HIS A 131 -13.99 0.68 -27.60
N ASN A 132 -13.64 1.96 -27.68
CA ASN A 132 -12.52 2.56 -26.93
C ASN A 132 -12.65 2.42 -25.40
N LYS A 133 -13.87 2.43 -24.86
CA LYS A 133 -14.13 2.19 -23.44
C LYS A 133 -13.65 0.81 -22.95
N TYR A 134 -13.73 -0.22 -23.79
CA TYR A 134 -13.26 -1.57 -23.45
C TYR A 134 -11.73 -1.68 -23.47
N TYR A 135 -11.05 -0.96 -24.36
CA TYR A 135 -9.59 -0.88 -24.36
C TYR A 135 -9.06 -0.23 -23.08
N MET A 136 -9.73 0.82 -22.58
CA MET A 136 -9.42 1.40 -21.27
C MET A 136 -9.57 0.37 -20.14
N LEU A 137 -10.68 -0.38 -20.14
CA LEU A 137 -10.95 -1.43 -19.16
C LEU A 137 -9.87 -2.52 -19.17
N VAL A 138 -9.49 -3.01 -20.36
CA VAL A 138 -8.43 -4.02 -20.51
C VAL A 138 -7.08 -3.47 -20.06
N ALA A 139 -6.72 -2.24 -20.46
CA ALA A 139 -5.48 -1.61 -20.02
C ALA A 139 -5.40 -1.50 -18.50
N ARG A 140 -6.48 -1.04 -17.84
CA ARG A 140 -6.54 -0.97 -16.37
C ARG A 140 -6.46 -2.34 -15.69
N GLY A 141 -7.10 -3.36 -16.27
CA GLY A 141 -6.98 -4.74 -15.82
C GLY A 141 -5.54 -5.26 -15.89
N LEU A 142 -4.82 -4.96 -16.98
CA LEU A 142 -3.42 -5.36 -17.15
C LEU A 142 -2.46 -4.61 -16.22
N VAL A 143 -2.67 -3.31 -15.98
CA VAL A 143 -1.90 -2.59 -14.93
C VAL A 143 -2.17 -3.21 -13.56
N GLY A 144 -3.43 -3.58 -13.29
CA GLY A 144 -3.81 -4.32 -12.08
C GLY A 144 -3.11 -5.68 -11.98
N PHE A 145 -2.99 -6.41 -13.08
CA PHE A 145 -2.25 -7.66 -13.14
C PHE A 145 -0.77 -7.45 -12.79
N GLY A 146 -0.14 -6.40 -13.33
CA GLY A 146 1.22 -6.03 -12.96
C GLY A 146 1.37 -5.57 -11.50
N ALA A 147 0.31 -5.08 -10.86
CA ALA A 147 0.27 -4.77 -9.42
C ALA A 147 0.29 -6.03 -8.52
N GLY A 148 0.29 -7.24 -9.09
CA GLY A 148 0.60 -8.47 -8.33
C GLY A 148 2.01 -8.49 -7.74
N ASN A 149 2.90 -7.61 -8.20
CA ASN A 149 4.25 -7.41 -7.66
C ASN A 149 4.28 -7.10 -6.15
N VAL A 150 3.21 -6.50 -5.61
CA VAL A 150 3.04 -6.20 -4.18
C VAL A 150 3.21 -7.44 -3.30
N ALA A 151 2.66 -8.59 -3.72
CA ALA A 151 2.79 -9.84 -2.99
C ALA A 151 4.23 -10.34 -2.94
N VAL A 152 4.95 -10.20 -4.06
CA VAL A 152 6.37 -10.60 -4.18
C VAL A 152 7.27 -9.72 -3.33
N VAL A 153 7.05 -8.40 -3.35
CA VAL A 153 7.78 -7.44 -2.50
C VAL A 153 7.63 -7.79 -1.02
N ARG A 154 6.39 -7.98 -0.56
CA ARG A 154 6.11 -8.33 0.85
C ARG A 154 6.73 -9.67 1.24
N SER A 155 6.67 -10.67 0.36
CA SER A 155 7.32 -11.96 0.61
C SER A 155 8.85 -11.88 0.61
N TYR A 156 9.45 -11.01 -0.22
CA TYR A 156 10.90 -10.80 -0.20
C TYR A 156 11.32 -10.19 1.13
N ILE A 157 10.67 -9.10 1.53
CA ILE A 157 11.03 -8.33 2.74
C ILE A 157 10.87 -9.20 3.99
N ALA A 158 9.78 -9.97 4.09
CA ALA A 158 9.59 -10.88 5.23
C ALA A 158 10.63 -12.01 5.30
N GLY A 159 11.19 -12.45 4.16
CA GLY A 159 12.26 -13.45 4.12
C GLY A 159 13.69 -12.89 4.17
N ALA A 160 13.87 -11.58 4.01
CA ALA A 160 15.17 -10.89 4.05
C ALA A 160 15.37 -10.08 5.34
N THR A 161 14.46 -10.19 6.31
CA THR A 161 14.49 -9.46 7.59
C THR A 161 14.34 -10.42 8.75
N SER A 162 15.09 -10.13 9.84
CA SER A 162 14.94 -10.85 11.11
C SER A 162 13.61 -10.53 11.78
N LEU A 163 13.20 -11.30 12.81
CA LEU A 163 11.93 -11.05 13.52
C LEU A 163 11.84 -9.65 14.16
N GLN A 164 12.98 -9.09 14.58
CA GLN A 164 13.07 -7.76 15.16
C GLN A 164 12.95 -6.67 14.07
N GLU A 165 13.61 -6.86 12.93
CA GLU A 165 13.59 -5.91 11.80
C GLU A 165 12.29 -5.95 10.98
N ARG A 166 11.54 -7.06 11.05
CA ARG A 166 10.40 -7.34 10.17
C ARG A 166 9.26 -6.34 10.30
N ILE A 167 8.94 -5.91 11.53
CA ILE A 167 7.88 -4.92 11.77
C ILE A 167 8.25 -3.60 11.11
N SER A 168 9.44 -3.08 11.43
CA SER A 168 9.94 -1.81 10.90
C SER A 168 10.01 -1.83 9.37
N SER A 169 10.48 -2.93 8.78
CA SER A 169 10.61 -3.03 7.33
C SER A 169 9.25 -3.09 6.60
N MET A 170 8.26 -3.80 7.17
CA MET A 170 6.89 -3.84 6.65
C MET A 170 6.16 -2.51 6.84
N ALA A 171 6.40 -1.82 7.96
CA ALA A 171 5.87 -0.49 8.22
C ALA A 171 6.39 0.52 7.18
N ASN A 172 7.71 0.53 6.93
CA ASN A 172 8.32 1.38 5.90
C ASN A 172 7.80 1.07 4.49
N THR A 173 7.60 -0.21 4.16
CA THR A 173 6.98 -0.61 2.88
C THR A 173 5.58 0.00 2.73
N SER A 174 4.78 -0.05 3.81
CA SER A 174 3.42 0.47 3.83
C SER A 174 3.39 2.01 3.80
N ALA A 175 4.35 2.66 4.45
CA ALA A 175 4.53 4.11 4.40
C ALA A 175 4.87 4.58 2.97
N CYS A 176 5.82 3.92 2.29
CA CYS A 176 6.12 4.20 0.89
C CYS A 176 4.92 3.98 -0.03
N GLN A 177 4.13 2.93 0.19
CA GLN A 177 2.87 2.72 -0.52
C GLN A 177 1.87 3.87 -0.29
N ALA A 178 1.66 4.28 0.96
CA ALA A 178 0.76 5.38 1.32
C ALA A 178 1.21 6.72 0.70
N LEU A 179 2.51 7.02 0.75
CA LEU A 179 3.09 8.20 0.08
C LEU A 179 2.83 8.18 -1.43
N GLY A 180 2.92 7.02 -2.08
CA GLY A 180 2.63 6.90 -3.50
C GLY A 180 1.16 7.18 -3.83
N PHE A 181 0.22 6.72 -2.97
CA PHE A 181 -1.20 7.05 -3.12
C PHE A 181 -1.49 8.54 -2.90
N ILE A 182 -0.80 9.19 -1.96
CA ILE A 182 -0.95 10.63 -1.70
C ILE A 182 -0.37 11.46 -2.87
N LEU A 183 0.80 11.10 -3.38
CA LEU A 183 1.48 11.86 -4.43
C LEU A 183 0.91 11.61 -5.83
N GLY A 184 0.21 10.50 -6.07
CA GLY A 184 -0.41 10.21 -7.37
C GLY A 184 -1.31 11.35 -7.90
N PRO A 185 -2.34 11.78 -7.15
CA PRO A 185 -3.20 12.91 -7.52
C PRO A 185 -2.44 14.23 -7.71
N VAL A 186 -1.37 14.45 -6.93
CA VAL A 186 -0.51 15.63 -7.06
C VAL A 186 0.17 15.64 -8.42
N PHE A 187 0.79 14.52 -8.82
CA PHE A 187 1.41 14.38 -10.14
C PHE A 187 0.38 14.57 -11.27
N GLN A 188 -0.80 13.97 -11.14
CA GLN A 188 -1.89 14.17 -12.11
C GLN A 188 -2.27 15.64 -12.26
N THR A 189 -2.33 16.39 -11.16
CA THR A 189 -2.67 17.82 -11.16
C THR A 189 -1.60 18.66 -11.84
N CYS A 190 -0.31 18.34 -11.65
CA CYS A 190 0.78 19.03 -12.36
C CYS A 190 0.64 18.91 -13.89
N PHE A 191 0.17 17.77 -14.39
CA PHE A 191 -0.06 17.57 -15.82
C PHE A 191 -1.35 18.21 -16.34
N ALA A 192 -2.24 18.70 -15.47
CA ALA A 192 -3.41 19.47 -15.91
C ALA A 192 -3.00 20.77 -16.63
N LEU A 193 -1.80 21.31 -16.32
CA LEU A 193 -1.24 22.51 -16.97
C LEU A 193 -0.96 22.33 -18.47
N ILE A 194 -0.82 21.09 -18.95
CA ILE A 194 -0.64 20.79 -20.39
C ILE A 194 -1.92 21.08 -21.20
N GLY A 195 -3.07 21.07 -20.54
CA GLY A 195 -4.37 21.26 -21.18
C GLY A 195 -4.90 20.03 -21.94
N GLU A 196 -6.15 20.13 -22.41
CA GLU A 196 -6.87 19.00 -23.00
C GLU A 196 -6.50 18.71 -24.45
N LYS A 197 -6.04 19.74 -25.18
CA LYS A 197 -5.64 19.62 -26.60
C LYS A 197 -4.22 19.04 -26.74
N GLY A 198 -3.36 19.29 -25.75
CA GLY A 198 -2.04 18.67 -25.65
C GLY A 198 -1.15 18.88 -26.88
N VAL A 199 -0.14 18.01 -27.03
CA VAL A 199 0.74 17.94 -28.20
C VAL A 199 0.54 16.59 -28.88
N THR A 200 0.16 16.61 -30.16
CA THR A 200 -0.08 15.42 -30.98
C THR A 200 1.09 15.17 -31.92
N TRP A 201 1.71 14.01 -31.82
CA TRP A 201 2.79 13.60 -32.71
C TRP A 201 2.23 12.70 -33.82
N ASP A 202 2.07 13.25 -35.03
CA ASP A 202 1.43 12.54 -36.15
C ASP A 202 2.19 11.29 -36.62
N ALA A 203 3.53 11.26 -36.46
CA ALA A 203 4.35 10.11 -36.85
C ALA A 203 4.07 8.84 -36.03
N ILE A 204 3.65 8.98 -34.76
CA ILE A 204 3.42 7.86 -33.84
C ILE A 204 1.93 7.78 -33.44
N LYS A 205 1.08 8.71 -33.91
CA LYS A 205 -0.32 8.91 -33.46
C LYS A 205 -0.46 9.02 -31.94
N LEU A 206 0.61 9.44 -31.25
CA LEU A 206 0.63 9.62 -29.81
C LEU A 206 0.11 11.02 -29.47
N GLN A 207 -0.96 11.09 -28.68
CA GLN A 207 -1.49 12.34 -28.15
C GLN A 207 -1.05 12.48 -26.70
N ILE A 208 -0.15 13.43 -26.42
CA ILE A 208 0.27 13.78 -25.07
C ILE A 208 -0.67 14.88 -24.58
N ASN A 209 -1.66 14.49 -23.78
CA ASN A 209 -2.62 15.40 -23.16
C ASN A 209 -2.59 15.22 -21.63
N MET A 210 -3.38 16.01 -20.90
CA MET A 210 -3.47 15.90 -19.44
C MET A 210 -3.88 14.51 -18.90
N TYR A 211 -4.48 13.65 -19.73
CA TYR A 211 -4.96 12.31 -19.36
C TYR A 211 -3.95 11.20 -19.66
N THR A 212 -3.18 11.34 -20.74
CA THR A 212 -2.19 10.34 -21.20
C THR A 212 -0.79 10.60 -20.65
N ALA A 213 -0.38 11.86 -20.49
CA ALA A 213 0.93 12.22 -19.93
C ALA A 213 1.24 11.61 -18.55
N PRO A 214 0.29 11.59 -17.59
CA PRO A 214 0.51 10.97 -16.28
C PRO A 214 0.76 9.45 -16.38
N VAL A 215 0.11 8.79 -17.34
CA VAL A 215 0.26 7.35 -17.56
C VAL A 215 1.59 7.04 -18.26
N LEU A 216 2.05 7.90 -19.16
CA LEU A 216 3.38 7.83 -19.75
C LEU A 216 4.48 8.07 -18.70
N LEU A 217 4.27 8.97 -17.74
CA LEU A 217 5.16 9.08 -16.57
C LEU A 217 5.20 7.76 -15.80
N GLY A 218 4.06 7.12 -15.58
CA GLY A 218 3.98 5.79 -14.95
C GLY A 218 4.77 4.72 -15.72
N ALA A 219 4.69 4.72 -17.06
CA ALA A 219 5.49 3.83 -17.91
C ALA A 219 7.00 4.11 -17.77
N PHE A 220 7.41 5.38 -17.79
CA PHE A 220 8.80 5.79 -17.58
C PHE A 220 9.33 5.35 -16.20
N LEU A 221 8.57 5.60 -15.13
CA LEU A 221 8.92 5.16 -13.78
C LEU A 221 9.01 3.63 -13.70
N GLY A 222 8.16 2.91 -14.42
CA GLY A 222 8.23 1.45 -14.54
C GLY A 222 9.52 0.96 -15.21
N VAL A 223 9.94 1.58 -16.32
CA VAL A 223 11.21 1.25 -16.99
C VAL A 223 12.40 1.54 -16.09
N LEU A 224 12.42 2.71 -15.44
CA LEU A 224 13.44 3.06 -14.46
C LEU A 224 13.51 2.01 -13.34
N ASN A 225 12.36 1.56 -12.85
CA ASN A 225 12.29 0.54 -11.81
C ASN A 225 12.83 -0.83 -12.28
N ILE A 226 12.56 -1.23 -13.51
CA ILE A 226 13.13 -2.45 -14.11
C ILE A 226 14.65 -2.35 -14.15
N ILE A 227 15.21 -1.21 -14.57
CA ILE A 227 16.66 -0.99 -14.63
C ILE A 227 17.26 -1.09 -13.22
N LEU A 228 16.65 -0.47 -12.21
CA LEU A 228 17.10 -0.54 -10.81
C LEU A 228 17.07 -1.97 -10.26
N ILE A 229 16.01 -2.74 -10.55
CA ILE A 229 15.91 -4.15 -10.14
C ILE A 229 16.96 -5.00 -10.86
N LEU A 230 17.22 -4.74 -12.13
CA LEU A 230 18.22 -5.48 -12.91
C LEU A 230 19.64 -5.27 -12.38
N THR A 231 20.00 -4.03 -12.03
CA THR A 231 21.38 -3.67 -11.65
C THR A 231 21.69 -3.89 -10.18
N LEU A 232 20.73 -3.61 -9.28
CA LEU A 232 21.01 -3.52 -7.85
C LEU A 232 20.32 -4.57 -6.99
N LEU A 233 19.26 -5.24 -7.47
CA LEU A 233 18.58 -6.28 -6.68
C LEU A 233 19.42 -7.56 -6.65
N ARG A 234 19.92 -7.91 -5.46
CA ARG A 234 20.57 -9.18 -5.15
C ARG A 234 19.70 -9.98 -4.20
N GLU A 235 19.63 -11.29 -4.38
CA GLU A 235 18.74 -12.14 -3.58
C GLU A 235 19.37 -12.50 -2.24
N HIS A 236 18.66 -12.17 -1.15
CA HIS A 236 19.09 -12.45 0.22
C HIS A 236 17.99 -13.22 0.98
N ARG A 237 18.40 -14.18 1.82
CA ARG A 237 17.53 -14.89 2.77
C ARG A 237 18.17 -14.92 4.16
N VAL A 238 17.41 -14.50 5.16
CA VAL A 238 17.85 -14.40 6.56
C VAL A 238 16.88 -15.19 7.43
N ASP A 239 17.40 -16.03 8.32
CA ASP A 239 16.64 -16.81 9.31
C ASP A 239 16.12 -15.91 10.44
N ASP A 240 15.18 -16.42 11.25
CA ASP A 240 14.47 -15.66 12.28
C ASP A 240 15.40 -14.99 13.32
N SER A 241 16.62 -15.54 13.51
CA SER A 241 17.68 -15.00 14.39
C SER A 241 18.71 -14.11 13.68
N GLY A 242 18.52 -13.75 12.41
CA GLY A 242 19.46 -12.92 11.64
C GLY A 242 20.58 -13.70 10.91
N ARG A 243 20.60 -15.04 11.02
CA ARG A 243 21.63 -15.90 10.38
C ARG A 243 21.26 -16.20 8.92
N GLN A 244 22.21 -16.21 8.00
CA GLN A 244 21.88 -16.55 6.60
C GLN A 244 21.51 -18.03 6.43
N CYS A 245 20.41 -18.31 5.73
CA CYS A 245 20.13 -19.66 5.22
C CYS A 245 20.62 -19.75 3.77
N LYS A 246 21.67 -20.54 3.53
CA LYS A 246 22.11 -20.90 2.16
C LYS A 246 20.97 -21.63 1.44
N ASN A 247 20.65 -21.22 0.22
CA ASN A 247 19.89 -22.05 -0.71
C ASN A 247 20.82 -23.07 -1.37
N VAL A 248 20.32 -24.28 -1.57
CA VAL A 248 20.93 -25.33 -2.39
C VAL A 248 21.08 -24.81 -3.83
N ASN A 249 22.29 -24.97 -4.38
CA ASN A 249 22.79 -24.59 -5.71
C ASN A 249 23.15 -23.10 -5.91
N PHE A 250 24.41 -22.73 -5.66
CA PHE A 250 25.43 -22.52 -6.70
C PHE A 250 26.80 -22.31 -6.05
N GLU A 251 27.85 -22.70 -6.78
CA GLU A 251 29.26 -22.78 -6.40
C GLU A 251 29.86 -21.48 -5.84
N GLU A 252 30.89 -21.67 -5.02
CA GLU A 252 31.87 -20.63 -4.67
C GLU A 252 32.56 -20.10 -5.91
N ALA A 253 32.70 -18.78 -5.99
CA ALA A 253 33.76 -18.15 -6.76
C ALA A 253 34.38 -17.02 -5.92
N SER A 254 35.70 -17.07 -5.92
CA SER A 254 36.72 -16.31 -5.21
C SER A 254 36.55 -14.79 -5.16
N THR A 255 37.10 -14.27 -4.06
CA THR A 255 37.54 -12.92 -3.75
C THR A 255 38.14 -12.18 -4.95
N ASP A 256 37.71 -10.93 -5.16
CA ASP A 256 38.58 -9.82 -5.51
C ASP A 256 37.96 -8.52 -4.94
N GLU A 257 38.70 -7.89 -4.02
CA GLU A 257 38.33 -6.62 -3.41
C GLU A 257 38.37 -5.50 -4.48
N VAL A 258 37.23 -4.85 -4.69
CA VAL A 258 37.18 -3.58 -5.43
C VAL A 258 36.98 -2.45 -4.43
N GLN A 259 38.08 -1.73 -4.19
CA GLN A 259 38.08 -0.52 -3.38
C GLN A 259 37.35 0.60 -4.12
N PHE A 260 36.15 0.98 -3.66
CA PHE A 260 35.41 2.13 -4.19
C PHE A 260 35.97 3.43 -3.60
N PRO A 261 36.18 4.49 -4.40
CA PRO A 261 36.60 5.78 -3.89
C PRO A 261 35.49 6.43 -3.07
N GLN A 262 35.86 6.96 -1.90
CA GLN A 262 35.01 7.65 -0.95
C GLN A 262 34.45 8.93 -1.57
N GLY A 263 33.26 8.85 -2.16
CA GLY A 263 32.50 10.02 -2.62
C GLY A 263 31.89 10.79 -1.45
N ASN A 264 31.83 12.11 -1.56
CA ASN A 264 31.26 12.99 -0.54
C ASN A 264 29.84 12.55 -0.16
N ILE A 265 29.63 12.40 1.15
CA ILE A 265 28.35 12.04 1.75
C ILE A 265 27.38 13.18 1.49
N ASP A 266 26.27 12.88 0.82
CA ASP A 266 25.17 13.81 0.61
C ASP A 266 24.50 14.12 1.96
N GLN A 267 24.97 15.20 2.59
CA GLN A 267 24.55 15.64 3.91
C GLN A 267 23.05 15.97 3.96
N VAL A 268 22.45 16.35 2.81
CA VAL A 268 21.02 16.66 2.70
C VAL A 268 20.21 15.37 2.71
N ALA A 269 20.66 14.34 1.99
CA ALA A 269 20.04 13.02 2.04
C ALA A 269 20.18 12.38 3.43
N VAL A 270 21.33 12.53 4.09
CA VAL A 270 21.56 12.02 5.45
C VAL A 270 20.69 12.75 6.48
N LEU A 271 20.56 14.06 6.39
CA LEU A 271 19.71 14.86 7.28
C LEU A 271 18.23 14.54 7.08
N ALA A 272 17.77 14.46 5.83
CA ALA A 272 16.39 14.09 5.50
C ALA A 272 16.07 12.67 5.99
N THR A 273 17.00 11.73 5.81
CA THR A 273 16.83 10.35 6.29
C THR A 273 16.87 10.28 7.81
N ASN A 274 17.69 11.08 8.50
CA ASN A 274 17.73 11.15 9.96
C ASN A 274 16.45 11.75 10.57
N VAL A 275 15.88 12.79 9.96
CA VAL A 275 14.59 13.36 10.41
C VAL A 275 13.45 12.37 10.18
N LEU A 276 13.41 11.71 9.02
CA LEU A 276 12.44 10.65 8.75
C LEU A 276 12.60 9.49 9.72
N PHE A 277 13.84 9.09 10.00
CA PHE A 277 14.20 8.02 10.92
C PHE A 277 13.83 8.38 12.36
N PHE A 278 14.01 9.63 12.80
CA PHE A 278 13.58 10.11 14.12
C PHE A 278 12.05 10.07 14.28
N VAL A 279 11.31 10.54 13.28
CA VAL A 279 9.83 10.49 13.30
C VAL A 279 9.34 9.04 13.29
N VAL A 280 9.96 8.18 12.47
CA VAL A 280 9.65 6.75 12.42
C VAL A 280 10.01 6.05 13.73
N LEU A 281 11.15 6.38 14.35
CA LEU A 281 11.57 5.84 15.65
C LEU A 281 10.70 6.35 16.80
N PHE A 282 10.21 7.58 16.75
CA PHE A 282 9.28 8.12 17.74
C PHE A 282 7.91 7.43 17.65
N ILE A 283 7.41 7.22 16.43
CA ILE A 283 6.21 6.43 16.17
C ILE A 283 6.44 4.96 16.58
N PHE A 284 7.63 4.41 16.31
CA PHE A 284 8.03 3.06 16.68
C PHE A 284 8.17 2.87 18.18
N ALA A 285 8.74 3.82 18.93
CA ALA A 285 8.85 3.76 20.39
C ALA A 285 7.47 3.73 21.07
N LEU A 286 6.46 4.37 20.47
CA LEU A 286 5.06 4.25 20.89
C LEU A 286 4.47 2.86 20.59
N PHE A 287 4.88 2.21 19.50
CA PHE A 287 4.41 0.88 19.11
C PHE A 287 5.20 -0.27 19.75
N GLU A 288 6.48 -0.10 20.06
CA GLU A 288 7.38 -1.15 20.56
C GLU A 288 7.08 -1.52 22.03
N THR A 289 6.50 -0.59 22.80
CA THR A 289 6.06 -0.86 24.17
C THR A 289 4.79 -1.73 24.25
N ILE A 290 4.11 -1.95 23.12
CA ILE A 290 2.84 -2.69 23.04
C ILE A 290 3.05 -3.90 22.12
N GLY A 291 2.81 -5.12 22.60
CA GLY A 291 2.94 -6.31 21.76
C GLY A 291 2.09 -6.22 20.48
N GLU A 292 2.58 -6.74 19.34
CA GLU A 292 1.91 -6.65 18.02
C GLU A 292 0.43 -7.06 18.06
N ARG A 293 0.11 -8.10 18.84
CA ARG A 293 -1.28 -8.57 19.00
C ARG A 293 -2.18 -7.52 19.68
N ALA A 294 -1.63 -6.78 20.64
CA ALA A 294 -2.32 -5.70 21.33
C ALA A 294 -2.45 -4.44 20.46
N ILE A 295 -1.47 -4.15 19.59
CA ILE A 295 -1.59 -3.08 18.58
C ILE A 295 -2.73 -3.37 17.60
N LEU A 296 -2.81 -4.61 17.09
CA LEU A 296 -3.89 -5.00 16.18
C LEU A 296 -5.27 -4.89 16.83
N LEU A 297 -5.39 -5.34 18.09
CA LEU A 297 -6.63 -5.26 18.84
C LEU A 297 -7.01 -3.79 19.17
N GLY A 298 -6.04 -2.99 19.63
CA GLY A 298 -6.24 -1.56 19.91
C GLY A 298 -6.62 -0.78 18.66
N GLY A 299 -5.96 -1.03 17.53
CA GLY A 299 -6.30 -0.43 16.24
C GLY A 299 -7.73 -0.74 15.80
N LEU A 300 -8.18 -1.99 15.93
CA LEU A 300 -9.55 -2.39 15.60
C LEU A 300 -10.59 -1.73 16.51
N ILE A 301 -10.29 -1.59 17.81
CA ILE A 301 -11.15 -0.86 18.76
C ILE A 301 -11.25 0.61 18.37
N VAL A 302 -10.14 1.27 18.01
CA VAL A 302 -10.14 2.67 17.56
C VAL A 302 -10.97 2.84 16.28
N VAL A 303 -10.84 1.93 15.30
CA VAL A 303 -11.67 1.92 14.08
C VAL A 303 -13.15 1.75 14.43
N TRP A 304 -13.47 0.83 15.35
CA TRP A 304 -14.85 0.60 15.78
C TRP A 304 -15.44 1.85 16.44
N VAL A 305 -14.72 2.49 17.37
CA VAL A 305 -15.15 3.74 18.01
C VAL A 305 -15.39 4.83 16.95
N GLY A 306 -14.52 4.93 15.94
CA GLY A 306 -14.70 5.86 14.83
C GLY A 306 -16.02 5.64 14.06
N PHE A 307 -16.31 4.40 13.65
CA PHE A 307 -17.58 4.09 12.98
C PHE A 307 -18.80 4.21 13.90
N PHE A 308 -18.66 3.92 15.19
CA PHE A 308 -19.73 4.08 16.17
C PHE A 308 -20.09 5.55 16.38
N ILE A 309 -19.08 6.42 16.44
CA ILE A 309 -19.27 7.87 16.46
C ILE A 309 -19.93 8.33 15.16
N LEU A 310 -19.63 7.73 14.01
CA LEU A 310 -20.21 8.11 12.71
C LEU A 310 -21.71 7.77 12.55
N LEU A 311 -22.28 6.92 13.43
CA LEU A 311 -23.70 6.62 13.41
C LEU A 311 -24.54 7.90 13.67
N PRO A 312 -25.60 8.15 12.90
CA PRO A 312 -26.43 9.33 13.13
C PRO A 312 -27.33 9.13 14.36
N TRP A 313 -26.84 9.61 15.50
CA TRP A 313 -27.50 9.61 16.82
C TRP A 313 -28.39 10.83 17.07
N GLY A 314 -28.33 11.84 16.19
CA GLY A 314 -29.06 13.10 16.36
C GLY A 314 -30.57 12.98 16.21
N ASN A 315 -31.28 14.06 16.54
CA ASN A 315 -32.74 14.18 16.41
C ASN A 315 -33.16 15.15 15.30
N GLN A 316 -32.19 15.80 14.63
CA GLN A 316 -32.44 16.75 13.55
C GLN A 316 -32.28 16.06 12.20
N PHE A 317 -33.27 16.21 11.34
CA PHE A 317 -33.25 15.66 9.98
C PHE A 317 -32.52 16.62 9.02
N PRO A 318 -31.82 16.09 7.99
CA PRO A 318 -31.15 16.91 6.99
C PRO A 318 -32.16 17.75 6.21
N LYS A 319 -31.73 18.93 5.76
CA LYS A 319 -32.53 19.77 4.85
C LYS A 319 -32.73 19.02 3.53
N ILE A 320 -33.98 18.91 3.09
CA ILE A 320 -34.36 18.23 1.85
C ILE A 320 -34.07 19.17 0.69
N GLN A 321 -33.45 18.64 -0.35
CA GLN A 321 -33.21 19.37 -1.59
C GLN A 321 -34.50 19.42 -2.41
N TRP A 322 -35.16 20.59 -2.51
CA TRP A 322 -36.26 20.78 -3.44
C TRP A 322 -35.71 21.06 -4.83
N GLU A 323 -36.14 20.29 -5.82
CA GLU A 323 -35.73 20.45 -7.22
C GLU A 323 -36.51 21.63 -7.82
N GLU A 324 -35.95 22.85 -7.76
CA GLU A 324 -36.43 23.94 -8.61
C GLU A 324 -35.82 23.76 -10.01
N LEU A 325 -36.65 23.36 -10.98
CA LEU A 325 -36.27 23.30 -12.40
C LEU A 325 -35.72 24.67 -12.85
N HIS A 326 -34.39 24.78 -12.94
CA HIS A 326 -33.76 25.88 -13.69
C HIS A 326 -33.13 25.36 -14.97
N ASN A 327 -33.57 26.00 -16.06
CA ASN A 327 -33.23 25.79 -17.45
C ASN A 327 -31.71 25.68 -17.69
N ASN A 328 -31.29 24.62 -18.38
CA ASN A 328 -29.89 24.34 -18.70
C ASN A 328 -29.32 25.37 -19.68
N SER A 329 -28.61 26.38 -19.18
CA SER A 329 -27.49 26.96 -19.91
C SER A 329 -26.22 26.26 -19.45
N ILE A 330 -25.71 25.36 -20.29
CA ILE A 330 -24.45 24.63 -20.11
C ILE A 330 -23.31 25.66 -19.88
N PRO A 331 -22.68 25.72 -18.70
CA PRO A 331 -21.45 26.47 -18.57
C PRO A 331 -20.27 25.55 -18.93
N ASN A 332 -19.46 25.99 -19.90
CA ASN A 332 -18.16 25.40 -20.21
C ASN A 332 -17.20 25.66 -19.04
N THR A 333 -17.21 24.83 -18.01
CA THR A 333 -16.28 24.94 -16.88
C THR A 333 -15.01 24.14 -17.14
N THR A 334 -13.87 24.82 -17.24
CA THR A 334 -12.53 24.22 -17.31
C THR A 334 -12.10 23.61 -15.98
N PHE A 335 -11.37 22.48 -16.04
CA PHE A 335 -10.91 21.64 -14.91
C PHE A 335 -10.21 22.39 -13.77
N GLY A 336 -9.65 23.59 -14.02
CA GLY A 336 -9.04 24.44 -13.01
C GLY A 336 -10.03 25.00 -11.96
N GLU A 337 -11.29 25.24 -12.33
CA GLU A 337 -12.28 25.80 -11.38
C GLU A 337 -12.84 24.76 -10.40
N ILE A 338 -12.87 23.47 -10.78
CA ILE A 338 -13.32 22.37 -9.91
C ILE A 338 -12.40 22.18 -8.70
N ILE A 339 -11.09 22.46 -8.87
CA ILE A 339 -10.11 22.40 -7.78
C ILE A 339 -10.17 23.65 -6.90
N ILE A 340 -10.43 24.84 -7.47
CA ILE A 340 -10.63 26.06 -6.68
C ILE A 340 -11.87 25.94 -5.80
N THR A 341 -12.96 25.29 -6.27
CA THR A 341 -14.14 25.01 -5.44
C THR A 341 -13.89 24.05 -4.28
N LEU A 342 -12.87 23.18 -4.37
CA LEU A 342 -12.48 22.25 -3.29
C LEU A 342 -11.61 22.90 -2.21
N TRP A 343 -10.92 24.01 -2.51
CA TRP A 343 -9.97 24.67 -1.59
C TRP A 343 -10.41 26.05 -1.10
N LYS A 344 -11.47 26.63 -1.68
CA LYS A 344 -12.01 27.93 -1.23
C LYS A 344 -12.97 27.70 -0.06
N SER A 345 -12.52 28.09 1.15
CA SER A 345 -13.41 28.43 2.28
C SER A 345 -14.60 29.29 1.78
N PRO A 346 -15.82 29.13 2.31
CA PRO A 346 -17.02 29.72 1.73
C PRO A 346 -16.96 31.24 1.83
N ARG A 347 -16.48 31.88 0.77
CA ARG A 347 -16.77 33.28 0.49
C ARG A 347 -18.01 33.30 -0.39
N GLU A 348 -19.12 33.51 0.32
CA GLU A 348 -20.38 34.09 -0.09
C GLU A 348 -20.36 34.71 -1.50
N ASP A 349 -20.78 33.95 -2.50
CA ASP A 349 -21.33 34.48 -3.74
C ASP A 349 -22.53 33.60 -4.12
N ARG A 350 -23.69 34.25 -4.18
CA ARG A 350 -25.02 33.66 -4.43
C ARG A 350 -25.08 33.06 -5.83
N ASN A 351 -24.96 31.74 -5.91
CA ASN A 351 -25.64 30.86 -6.85
C ASN A 351 -25.58 29.47 -6.23
N GLU A 352 -26.52 29.21 -5.33
CA GLU A 352 -26.63 27.97 -4.56
C GLU A 352 -26.89 26.81 -5.52
N GLY A 353 -25.85 26.02 -5.80
CA GLY A 353 -26.05 24.63 -6.19
C GLY A 353 -26.92 23.97 -5.11
N PRO A 354 -27.83 23.06 -5.49
CA PRO A 354 -28.86 22.64 -4.58
C PRO A 354 -28.22 21.86 -3.42
N THR A 355 -28.32 22.41 -2.20
CA THR A 355 -27.71 21.83 -1.00
C THR A 355 -28.77 21.07 -0.21
N GLY A 356 -28.64 19.74 -0.11
CA GLY A 356 -29.56 18.92 0.67
C GLY A 356 -29.52 17.45 0.30
N CYS A 357 -30.35 16.65 0.97
CA CYS A 357 -30.53 15.24 0.66
C CYS A 357 -31.48 15.10 -0.55
N PRO A 358 -31.15 14.32 -1.60
CA PRO A 358 -31.99 14.19 -2.77
C PRO A 358 -33.31 13.46 -2.45
N ILE A 359 -34.42 13.94 -2.99
CA ILE A 359 -35.78 13.38 -2.71
C ILE A 359 -35.90 11.93 -3.17
N GLU A 360 -35.11 11.51 -4.17
CA GLU A 360 -35.10 10.11 -4.64
C GLU A 360 -34.74 9.09 -3.56
N GLN A 361 -34.05 9.52 -2.50
CA GLN A 361 -33.60 8.64 -1.42
C GLN A 361 -34.59 8.70 -0.24
N ALA A 362 -35.43 7.66 -0.12
CA ALA A 362 -36.45 7.56 0.93
C ALA A 362 -35.91 7.67 2.37
N TRP A 363 -34.64 7.31 2.59
CA TRP A 363 -34.00 7.38 3.90
C TRP A 363 -33.65 8.80 4.37
N CYS A 364 -33.69 9.79 3.48
CA CYS A 364 -33.50 11.20 3.81
C CYS A 364 -34.55 11.71 4.81
N PHE A 365 -35.75 11.13 4.82
CA PHE A 365 -36.86 11.57 5.67
C PHE A 365 -36.76 11.09 7.12
N TYR A 366 -36.05 9.99 7.38
CA TYR A 366 -36.02 9.34 8.70
C TYR A 366 -34.61 9.18 9.27
N THR A 367 -33.57 9.57 8.52
CA THR A 367 -32.18 9.48 8.99
C THR A 367 -31.70 10.85 9.48
N PRO A 368 -31.23 10.96 10.73
CA PRO A 368 -30.69 12.22 11.25
C PRO A 368 -29.45 12.68 10.49
N MET A 369 -29.22 13.99 10.48
CA MET A 369 -28.00 14.57 9.90
C MET A 369 -26.76 14.21 10.72
N ILE A 370 -25.64 13.99 10.04
CA ILE A 370 -24.32 13.80 10.67
C ILE A 370 -23.68 15.18 10.79
N HIS A 371 -23.30 15.57 12.01
CA HIS A 371 -22.63 16.86 12.22
C HIS A 371 -21.19 16.83 11.70
N LEU A 372 -20.69 17.96 11.20
CA LEU A 372 -19.32 18.07 10.68
C LEU A 372 -18.27 17.65 11.72
N ALA A 373 -18.42 18.08 12.97
CA ALA A 373 -17.50 17.70 14.06
C ALA A 373 -17.47 16.18 14.30
N GLN A 374 -18.63 15.53 14.26
CA GLN A 374 -18.75 14.08 14.40
C GLN A 374 -18.04 13.34 13.25
N PHE A 375 -18.23 13.81 12.01
CA PHE A 375 -17.54 13.29 10.84
C PHE A 375 -16.01 13.44 10.94
N LEU A 376 -15.52 14.63 11.31
CA LEU A 376 -14.08 14.89 11.42
C LEU A 376 -13.41 14.05 12.51
N ILE A 377 -14.04 13.93 13.69
CA ILE A 377 -13.53 13.09 14.79
C ILE A 377 -13.49 11.63 14.36
N ALA A 378 -14.57 11.12 13.76
CA ALA A 378 -14.62 9.75 13.26
C ALA A 378 -13.55 9.50 12.17
N ALA A 379 -13.36 10.43 11.24
CA ALA A 379 -12.36 10.33 10.19
C ALA A 379 -10.94 10.29 10.76
N MET A 380 -10.63 11.10 11.77
CA MET A 380 -9.33 11.07 12.45
C MET A 380 -9.08 9.73 13.15
N LEU A 381 -10.07 9.21 13.87
CA LEU A 381 -9.95 7.91 14.56
C LEU A 381 -9.75 6.76 13.56
N ILE A 382 -10.57 6.69 12.52
CA ILE A 382 -10.43 5.68 11.46
C ILE A 382 -9.09 5.84 10.74
N GLY A 383 -8.65 7.08 10.50
CA GLY A 383 -7.37 7.41 9.87
C GLY A 383 -6.14 6.96 10.66
N VAL A 384 -6.22 6.92 11.99
CA VAL A 384 -5.13 6.38 12.84
C VAL A 384 -5.25 4.86 13.00
N GLY A 385 -6.47 4.34 13.16
CA GLY A 385 -6.71 2.93 13.41
C GLY A 385 -6.46 2.03 12.20
N TYR A 386 -6.89 2.45 11.01
CA TYR A 386 -6.80 1.62 9.79
C TYR A 386 -5.35 1.33 9.36
N PRO A 387 -4.43 2.31 9.26
CA PRO A 387 -3.05 2.04 8.89
C PRO A 387 -2.34 1.13 9.90
N SER A 388 -2.61 1.32 11.19
CA SER A 388 -2.09 0.48 12.27
C SER A 388 -2.51 -0.98 12.07
N CYS A 389 -3.80 -1.22 11.83
CA CYS A 389 -4.31 -2.57 11.56
C CYS A 389 -3.70 -3.19 10.29
N ASN A 390 -3.57 -2.39 9.23
CA ASN A 390 -3.05 -2.84 7.94
C ASN A 390 -1.58 -3.30 8.06
N VAL A 391 -0.71 -2.49 8.68
CA VAL A 391 0.71 -2.83 8.90
C VAL A 391 0.85 -4.07 9.78
N THR A 392 0.21 -4.07 10.95
CA THR A 392 0.33 -5.17 11.91
C THR A 392 -0.25 -6.48 11.38
N SER A 393 -1.27 -6.43 10.52
CA SER A 393 -1.80 -7.63 9.86
C SER A 393 -0.75 -8.31 8.98
N TYR A 394 0.02 -7.55 8.18
CA TYR A 394 1.09 -8.11 7.36
C TYR A 394 2.25 -8.67 8.20
N THR A 395 2.64 -7.96 9.27
CA THR A 395 3.74 -8.40 10.14
C THR A 395 3.36 -9.68 10.88
N LEU A 396 2.21 -9.70 11.54
CA LEU A 396 1.73 -10.86 12.29
C LEU A 396 1.55 -12.07 11.37
N TYR A 397 0.97 -11.88 10.18
CA TYR A 397 0.81 -12.94 9.20
C TYR A 397 2.16 -13.53 8.77
N SER A 398 3.16 -12.69 8.49
CA SER A 398 4.50 -13.14 8.14
C SER A 398 5.22 -13.89 9.27
N LYS A 399 5.07 -13.44 10.53
CA LYS A 399 5.68 -14.06 11.71
C LYS A 399 5.05 -15.41 12.06
N VAL A 400 3.73 -15.56 11.85
CA VAL A 400 3.01 -16.82 12.05
C VAL A 400 3.38 -17.87 11.00
N LEU A 401 3.63 -17.46 9.75
CA LEU A 401 4.06 -18.37 8.68
C LEU A 401 5.47 -18.96 8.91
N GLY A 402 6.38 -18.19 9.50
CA GLY A 402 7.76 -18.62 9.75
C GLY A 402 8.58 -18.78 8.47
N PRO A 403 9.57 -19.71 8.44
CA PRO A 403 10.49 -19.90 7.31
C PRO A 403 9.88 -20.64 6.11
N LYS A 404 8.58 -20.97 6.16
CA LYS A 404 7.87 -21.58 5.03
C LYS A 404 7.84 -20.63 3.82
N PRO A 405 7.72 -21.14 2.58
CA PRO A 405 7.74 -20.30 1.38
C PRO A 405 6.57 -19.29 1.39
N GLN A 406 6.87 -18.02 1.68
CA GLN A 406 5.89 -16.98 2.04
C GLN A 406 5.15 -16.37 0.85
N GLY A 407 5.63 -16.56 -0.38
CA GLY A 407 5.11 -15.91 -1.59
C GLY A 407 3.65 -16.22 -1.87
N VAL A 408 3.27 -17.50 -1.91
CA VAL A 408 1.87 -17.94 -2.12
C VAL A 408 0.93 -17.34 -1.07
N TYR A 409 1.31 -17.39 0.21
CA TYR A 409 0.47 -16.93 1.31
C TYR A 409 0.30 -15.41 1.31
N MET A 410 1.39 -14.66 1.05
CA MET A 410 1.32 -13.20 0.84
C MET A 410 0.51 -12.84 -0.41
N GLY A 411 0.54 -13.69 -1.43
CA GLY A 411 -0.30 -13.62 -2.63
C GLY A 411 -1.78 -13.72 -2.29
N TRP A 412 -2.19 -14.73 -1.52
CA TRP A 412 -3.58 -14.88 -1.06
C TRP A 412 -4.05 -13.74 -0.17
N LEU A 413 -3.20 -13.25 0.74
CA LEU A 413 -3.52 -12.10 1.58
C LEU A 413 -3.71 -10.82 0.75
N THR A 414 -2.90 -10.63 -0.30
CA THR A 414 -3.04 -9.48 -1.20
C THR A 414 -4.27 -9.61 -2.11
N ALA A 415 -4.59 -10.85 -2.52
CA ALA A 415 -5.80 -11.15 -3.28
C ALA A 415 -7.08 -10.88 -2.46
N SER A 416 -7.12 -11.26 -1.18
CA SER A 416 -8.28 -11.00 -0.31
C SER A 416 -8.52 -9.50 -0.11
N GLY A 417 -7.46 -8.70 0.08
CA GLY A 417 -7.57 -7.24 0.12
C GLY A 417 -8.07 -6.64 -1.20
N SER A 418 -7.73 -7.25 -2.33
CA SER A 418 -8.23 -6.84 -3.65
C SER A 418 -9.71 -7.22 -3.84
N ALA A 419 -10.13 -8.40 -3.38
CA ALA A 419 -11.54 -8.79 -3.34
C ALA A 419 -12.36 -7.83 -2.48
N ALA A 420 -11.85 -7.43 -1.31
CA ALA A 420 -12.51 -6.45 -0.45
C ALA A 420 -12.67 -5.07 -1.12
N ARG A 421 -11.69 -4.63 -1.92
CA ARG A 421 -11.79 -3.37 -2.70
C ARG A 421 -12.84 -3.43 -3.81
N ILE A 422 -13.15 -4.62 -4.32
CA ILE A 422 -14.19 -4.81 -5.35
C ILE A 422 -15.56 -4.92 -4.68
N LEU A 423 -15.70 -5.84 -3.73
CA LEU A 423 -16.98 -6.20 -3.12
C LEU A 423 -17.44 -5.15 -2.10
N GLY A 424 -16.52 -4.49 -1.40
CA GLY A 424 -16.81 -3.53 -0.34
C GLY A 424 -17.68 -2.36 -0.82
N PRO A 425 -17.26 -1.57 -1.82
CA PRO A 425 -18.06 -0.47 -2.34
C PRO A 425 -19.40 -0.93 -2.91
N VAL A 426 -19.45 -2.07 -3.61
CA VAL A 426 -20.71 -2.62 -4.16
C VAL A 426 -21.68 -2.94 -3.03
N PHE A 427 -21.23 -3.69 -2.03
CA PHE A 427 -22.06 -4.10 -0.91
C PHE A 427 -22.52 -2.90 -0.07
N ILE A 428 -21.62 -1.98 0.28
CA ILE A 428 -21.97 -0.79 1.06
C ILE A 428 -22.85 0.18 0.27
N SER A 429 -22.61 0.36 -1.04
CA SER A 429 -23.43 1.22 -1.90
C SER A 429 -24.86 0.69 -2.03
N GLN A 430 -25.04 -0.62 -2.17
CA GLN A 430 -26.37 -1.24 -2.22
C GLN A 430 -27.12 -1.05 -0.89
N VAL A 431 -26.47 -1.31 0.24
CA VAL A 431 -27.09 -1.10 1.57
C VAL A 431 -27.40 0.39 1.81
N TYR A 432 -26.50 1.28 1.39
CA TYR A 432 -26.69 2.72 1.53
C TYR A 432 -27.87 3.23 0.70
N THR A 433 -28.00 2.78 -0.56
CA THR A 433 -29.09 3.21 -1.43
C THR A 433 -30.43 2.64 -1.00
N SER A 434 -30.48 1.36 -0.57
CA SER A 434 -31.72 0.71 -0.18
C SER A 434 -32.23 1.13 1.20
N TRP A 435 -31.35 1.16 2.21
CA TRP A 435 -31.75 1.26 3.62
C TRP A 435 -31.20 2.52 4.31
N GLY A 436 -30.25 3.21 3.68
CA GLY A 436 -29.68 4.45 4.16
C GLY A 436 -28.42 4.31 5.02
N PRO A 437 -27.83 5.45 5.43
CA PRO A 437 -26.52 5.48 6.09
C PRO A 437 -26.51 4.80 7.47
N ARG A 438 -27.62 4.82 8.21
CA ARG A 438 -27.74 4.13 9.52
C ARG A 438 -27.39 2.66 9.41
N TRP A 439 -27.99 1.97 8.44
CA TRP A 439 -27.78 0.55 8.21
C TRP A 439 -26.39 0.28 7.64
N ALA A 440 -25.90 1.12 6.72
CA ALA A 440 -24.56 0.98 6.17
C ALA A 440 -23.47 1.06 7.26
N PHE A 441 -23.49 2.09 8.12
CA PHE A 441 -22.49 2.22 9.19
C PHE A 441 -22.68 1.20 10.31
N SER A 442 -23.92 0.87 10.68
CA SER A 442 -24.20 -0.16 11.70
C SER A 442 -23.66 -1.53 11.28
N LEU A 443 -23.81 -1.87 9.99
CA LEU A 443 -23.30 -3.11 9.44
C LEU A 443 -21.77 -3.15 9.49
N VAL A 444 -21.08 -2.06 9.14
CA VAL A 444 -19.61 -1.96 9.26
C VAL A 444 -19.18 -2.11 10.72
N CYS A 445 -19.84 -1.43 11.66
CA CYS A 445 -19.61 -1.61 13.10
C CYS A 445 -19.73 -3.08 13.50
N GLY A 446 -20.81 -3.76 13.07
CA GLY A 446 -21.03 -5.18 13.34
C GLY A 446 -19.92 -6.08 12.80
N ILE A 447 -19.45 -5.85 11.57
CA ILE A 447 -18.32 -6.60 10.98
C ILE A 447 -17.03 -6.38 11.79
N VAL A 448 -16.76 -5.15 12.25
CA VAL A 448 -15.57 -4.86 13.06
C VAL A 448 -15.66 -5.54 14.43
N VAL A 449 -16.82 -5.52 15.10
CA VAL A 449 -17.03 -6.25 16.37
C VAL A 449 -16.82 -7.75 16.19
N LEU A 450 -17.40 -8.33 15.14
CA LEU A 450 -17.22 -9.74 14.80
C LEU A 450 -15.72 -10.06 14.58
N THR A 451 -14.99 -9.17 13.91
CA THR A 451 -13.55 -9.31 13.69
C THR A 451 -12.76 -9.25 15.00
N ILE A 452 -13.11 -8.33 15.91
CA ILE A 452 -12.51 -8.24 17.26
C ILE A 452 -12.79 -9.52 18.06
N MET A 453 -14.02 -10.04 18.02
CA MET A 453 -14.41 -11.28 18.71
C MET A 453 -13.63 -12.48 18.16
N LEU A 454 -13.55 -12.63 16.84
CA LEU A 454 -12.76 -13.67 16.19
C LEU A 454 -11.28 -13.56 16.54
N LEU A 455 -10.72 -12.34 16.55
CA LEU A 455 -9.35 -12.10 16.96
C LEU A 455 -9.13 -12.48 18.44
N GLY A 456 -10.09 -12.19 19.32
CA GLY A 456 -10.07 -12.59 20.73
C GLY A 456 -10.02 -14.10 20.91
N VAL A 457 -10.84 -14.85 20.16
CA VAL A 457 -10.85 -16.33 20.19
C VAL A 457 -9.51 -16.91 19.70
N VAL A 458 -8.91 -16.32 18.68
CA VAL A 458 -7.66 -16.80 18.06
C VAL A 458 -6.42 -16.16 18.71
N TYR A 459 -6.58 -15.25 19.67
CA TYR A 459 -5.49 -14.44 20.26
C TYR A 459 -4.34 -15.29 20.80
N ARG A 460 -4.66 -16.40 21.48
CA ARG A 460 -3.65 -17.34 22.02
C ARG A 460 -2.94 -18.18 20.96
N ARG A 461 -3.48 -18.25 19.73
CA ARG A 461 -2.88 -19.00 18.61
C ARG A 461 -1.98 -18.15 17.71
N LEU A 462 -2.04 -16.82 17.79
CA LEU A 462 -1.29 -15.87 16.97
C LEU A 462 0.17 -15.68 17.44
N VAL A 463 0.82 -16.78 17.83
CA VAL A 463 2.20 -16.77 18.32
C VAL A 463 3.18 -16.89 17.15
N PRO A 464 4.28 -16.10 17.11
CA PRO A 464 5.33 -16.25 16.11
C PRO A 464 5.83 -17.70 16.03
N PHE A 465 6.16 -18.15 14.82
CA PHE A 465 6.57 -19.53 14.57
C PHE A 465 7.76 -19.98 15.44
N SER A 466 8.74 -19.08 15.65
CA SER A 466 9.96 -19.31 16.44
C SER A 466 9.68 -19.55 17.93
N VAL A 467 8.79 -18.76 18.52
CA VAL A 467 8.37 -18.88 19.93
C VAL A 467 7.58 -20.16 20.13
N ARG A 468 6.69 -20.51 19.18
CA ARG A 468 5.87 -21.73 19.25
C ARG A 468 6.69 -23.03 19.28
N HIS A 469 7.86 -23.04 18.65
CA HIS A 469 8.76 -24.19 18.60
C HIS A 469 9.98 -24.05 19.54
N GLY A 470 9.96 -23.08 20.47
CA GLY A 470 10.99 -22.93 21.50
C GLY A 470 12.37 -22.50 21.00
N ARG A 471 12.48 -21.88 19.81
CA ARG A 471 13.77 -21.37 19.30
C ARG A 471 14.18 -20.02 19.92
N ILE A 472 13.23 -19.29 20.50
CA ILE A 472 13.40 -17.97 21.12
C ILE A 472 12.46 -17.90 22.34
N GLN A 473 12.97 -17.51 23.50
CA GLN A 473 12.16 -17.17 24.69
C GLN A 473 11.61 -15.74 24.54
N GLU A 474 10.33 -15.56 24.88
CA GLU A 474 9.61 -14.26 24.82
C GLU A 474 10.27 -13.17 25.68
#